data_AF-A0A2D9TFK7-F1
#
_entry.id   AF-A0A2D9TFK7-F1
#
_cell.length_a   1.000
_cell.length_b   1.000
_cell.length_c   1.000
_cell.angle_alpha   90.00
_cell.angle_beta   90.00
_cell.angle_gamma   90.00
#
_symmetry.space_group_name_H-M   'P 1'
#
loop_
_entity.id
_entity.type
_entity.pdbx_description
1 polymer ?
#
loop_
_entity_poly.entity_id
_entity_poly.type
_entity_poly.pdbx_seq_one_letter_code
_entity_poly.pdbx_strand_id
1 'polypeptide(L)'
;MVTRMSLPARASVLHETPFHRLTDHGSYLELVRSAEPYPDLAALEAEYRALVATQASFREGRRGLLVDLREAKGRNDPAFEETLGRWRKQSLLGFTPLVILVKSALGKMHVERHMRADGLDAMVSDHEEDARGSFRLSGIQRRVVLEDLE
;
A
#
# COMPACT_ATOMS: atom_id res chain seq x y z
N MET A 1 27.69 -18.68 19.59
CA MET A 1 27.48 -18.02 18.28
C MET A 1 26.28 -17.11 18.44
N VAL A 2 26.50 -15.78 18.53
CA VAL A 2 25.44 -14.83 18.91
C VAL A 2 24.62 -14.51 17.66
N THR A 3 23.38 -15.00 17.61
CA THR A 3 22.39 -14.61 16.60
C THR A 3 22.24 -13.10 16.64
N ARG A 4 22.70 -12.40 15.59
CA ARG A 4 22.40 -10.98 15.40
C ARG A 4 20.89 -10.86 15.20
N MET A 5 20.16 -10.57 16.28
CA MET A 5 18.86 -9.93 16.17
C MET A 5 19.09 -8.59 15.46
N SER A 6 18.86 -8.58 14.15
CA SER A 6 18.74 -7.35 13.38
C SER A 6 17.60 -6.55 14.02
N LEU A 7 17.94 -5.42 14.66
CA LEU A 7 16.96 -4.46 15.13
C LEU A 7 16.02 -4.14 13.96
N PRO A 8 14.69 -4.00 14.17
CA PRO A 8 13.81 -3.60 13.10
C PRO A 8 14.37 -2.30 12.49
N ALA A 9 14.60 -2.32 11.18
CA ALA A 9 14.99 -1.11 10.46
C ALA A 9 14.00 -0.01 10.85
N ARG A 10 14.50 1.13 11.34
CA ARG A 10 13.64 2.26 11.65
C ARG A 10 12.86 2.63 10.40
N ALA A 11 11.56 2.86 10.57
CA ALA A 11 10.71 3.25 9.46
C ALA A 11 11.28 4.50 8.78
N SER A 12 11.36 4.51 7.45
CA SER A 12 11.91 5.62 6.67
C SER A 12 10.88 6.16 5.69
N VAL A 13 10.77 7.48 5.60
CA VAL A 13 9.85 8.12 4.64
C VAL A 13 10.52 8.14 3.27
N LEU A 14 9.84 7.57 2.28
CA LEU A 14 10.32 7.49 0.88
C LEU A 14 9.70 8.55 -0.01
N HIS A 15 8.46 8.94 0.28
CA HIS A 15 7.70 9.94 -0.47
C HIS A 15 6.75 10.65 0.48
N GLU A 16 6.68 11.98 0.40
CA GLU A 16 5.78 12.78 1.21
C GLU A 16 5.33 14.01 0.44
N THR A 17 4.01 14.16 0.33
CA THR A 17 3.33 15.31 -0.26
C THR A 17 2.11 15.64 0.61
N PRO A 18 1.39 16.74 0.33
CA PRO A 18 0.09 16.98 0.97
C PRO A 18 -0.92 15.85 0.74
N PHE A 19 -0.73 15.02 -0.30
CA PHE A 19 -1.66 14.00 -0.76
C PHE A 19 -1.36 12.61 -0.22
N HIS A 20 -0.09 12.25 -0.14
CA HIS A 20 0.35 10.93 0.29
C HIS A 20 1.62 10.96 1.12
N ARG A 21 1.73 9.96 1.99
CA ARG A 21 2.99 9.58 2.63
C ARG A 21 3.26 8.11 2.34
N LEU A 22 4.46 7.79 1.84
CA LEU A 22 4.95 6.44 1.67
C LEU A 22 6.10 6.18 2.64
N THR A 23 5.96 5.18 3.49
CA THR A 23 6.93 4.80 4.51
C THR A 23 7.40 3.36 4.29
N ASP A 24 8.71 3.12 4.36
CA ASP A 24 9.30 1.77 4.39
C ASP A 24 9.40 1.29 5.84
N HIS A 25 8.74 0.18 6.15
CA HIS A 25 8.84 -0.52 7.44
C HIS A 25 9.78 -1.73 7.38
N GLY A 26 10.56 -1.87 6.30
CA GLY A 26 11.46 -2.98 6.02
C GLY A 26 10.75 -4.15 5.35
N SER A 27 9.77 -4.76 6.02
CA SER A 27 9.04 -5.93 5.49
C SER A 27 7.85 -5.54 4.59
N TYR A 28 7.31 -4.34 4.76
CA TYR A 28 6.21 -3.80 3.96
C TYR A 28 6.34 -2.30 3.79
N LEU A 29 5.68 -1.78 2.76
CA LEU A 29 5.46 -0.35 2.58
C LEU A 29 4.11 0.06 3.16
N GLU A 30 4.03 1.28 3.69
CA GLU A 30 2.78 1.90 4.10
C GLU A 30 2.54 3.16 3.26
N LEU A 31 1.47 3.16 2.48
CA LEU A 31 0.98 4.31 1.72
C LEU A 31 -0.24 4.89 2.42
N VAL A 32 -0.12 6.09 3.00
CA VAL A 32 -1.23 6.81 3.63
C VAL A 32 -1.76 7.86 2.68
N ARG A 33 -3.07 7.81 2.37
CA ARG A 33 -3.80 8.84 1.62
C ARG A 33 -4.40 9.85 2.59
N SER A 34 -4.05 11.13 2.42
CA SER A 34 -4.60 12.21 3.23
C SER A 34 -6.02 12.60 2.78
N ALA A 35 -6.66 13.48 3.57
CA ALA A 35 -7.94 14.09 3.22
C ALA A 35 -7.84 15.22 2.17
N GLU A 36 -6.62 15.59 1.75
CA GLU A 36 -6.37 16.71 0.84
C GLU A 36 -6.85 16.36 -0.58
N PRO A 37 -7.83 17.09 -1.15
CA PRO A 37 -8.29 16.84 -2.50
C PRO A 37 -7.22 17.25 -3.52
N TYR A 38 -7.13 16.52 -4.62
CA TYR A 38 -6.31 16.98 -5.75
C TYR A 38 -6.95 18.22 -6.37
N PRO A 39 -6.17 19.29 -6.62
CA PRO A 39 -6.69 20.51 -7.22
C PRO A 39 -7.20 20.27 -8.65
N ASP A 40 -6.53 19.38 -9.39
CA ASP A 40 -6.88 18.98 -10.75
C ASP A 40 -6.37 17.56 -11.07
N LEU A 41 -6.68 17.07 -12.26
CA LEU A 41 -6.23 15.75 -12.72
C LEU A 41 -4.72 15.71 -12.97
N ALA A 42 -4.09 16.82 -13.35
CA ALA A 42 -2.65 16.86 -13.61
C ALA A 42 -1.85 16.64 -12.33
N ALA A 43 -2.29 17.22 -11.20
CA ALA A 43 -1.72 16.98 -9.89
C ALA A 43 -1.89 15.52 -9.45
N LEU A 44 -3.05 14.91 -9.72
CA LEU A 44 -3.27 13.48 -9.46
C LEU A 44 -2.32 12.61 -10.29
N GLU A 45 -2.18 12.88 -11.59
CA GLU A 45 -1.29 12.10 -12.47
C GLU A 45 0.18 12.24 -12.08
N ALA A 46 0.63 13.47 -11.76
CA ALA A 46 1.99 13.72 -11.33
C ALA A 46 2.30 12.97 -10.02
N GLU A 47 1.37 13.02 -9.06
CA GLU A 47 1.51 12.33 -7.77
C GLU A 47 1.61 10.81 -7.94
N TYR A 48 0.69 10.21 -8.69
CA TYR A 48 0.70 8.76 -8.89
C TYR A 48 1.87 8.29 -9.73
N ARG A 49 2.33 9.09 -10.70
CA ARG A 49 3.56 8.80 -11.44
C ARG A 49 4.78 8.76 -10.52
N ALA A 50 4.90 9.72 -9.61
CA ALA A 50 5.97 9.75 -8.61
C ALA A 50 5.89 8.53 -7.67
N LEU A 51 4.70 8.21 -7.16
CA LEU A 51 4.49 7.03 -6.31
C LEU A 51 4.89 5.73 -7.00
N VAL A 52 4.42 5.51 -8.23
CA VAL A 52 4.76 4.30 -9.01
C VAL A 52 6.26 4.18 -9.23
N ALA A 53 6.93 5.29 -9.56
CA ALA A 53 8.38 5.31 -9.73
C ALA A 53 9.12 4.98 -8.42
N THR A 54 8.73 5.58 -7.29
CA THR A 54 9.32 5.32 -5.97
C THR A 54 9.11 3.87 -5.53
N GLN A 55 7.97 3.26 -5.87
CA GLN A 55 7.64 1.87 -5.52
C GLN A 55 8.31 0.82 -6.40
N ALA A 56 8.87 1.17 -7.56
CA ALA A 56 9.27 0.21 -8.58
C ALA A 56 10.23 -0.88 -8.05
N SER A 57 11.30 -0.48 -7.36
CA SER A 57 12.30 -1.41 -6.79
C SER A 57 11.77 -2.27 -5.62
N PHE A 58 10.60 -1.93 -5.06
CA PHE A 58 10.01 -2.63 -3.92
C PHE A 58 9.14 -3.82 -4.36
N ARG A 59 8.64 -3.77 -5.60
CA ARG A 59 7.78 -4.79 -6.20
C ARG A 59 8.55 -6.06 -6.56
N GLU A 60 9.79 -5.91 -7.03
CA GLU A 60 10.68 -7.03 -7.37
C GLU A 60 10.96 -7.94 -6.17
N GLY A 61 11.08 -7.35 -4.97
CA GLY A 61 11.25 -8.07 -3.72
C GLY A 61 10.00 -8.76 -3.19
N ARG A 62 8.84 -8.64 -3.87
CA ARG A 62 7.53 -9.10 -3.41
C ARG A 62 7.23 -8.66 -1.96
N ARG A 63 7.49 -7.40 -1.64
CA ARG A 63 7.18 -6.85 -0.30
C ARG A 63 5.68 -6.71 -0.11
N GLY A 64 5.26 -6.59 1.14
CA GLY A 64 3.89 -6.23 1.46
C GLY A 64 3.62 -4.75 1.17
N LEU A 65 2.36 -4.40 0.92
CA LEU A 65 1.89 -3.02 0.87
C LEU A 65 0.64 -2.86 1.72
N LEU A 66 0.67 -1.92 2.65
CA LEU A 66 -0.48 -1.38 3.36
C LEU A 66 -0.89 -0.07 2.71
N VAL A 67 -2.15 0.07 2.32
CA VAL A 67 -2.73 1.33 1.85
C VAL A 67 -3.74 1.82 2.89
N ASP A 68 -3.47 2.92 3.56
CA ASP A 68 -4.39 3.55 4.51
C ASP A 68 -5.21 4.63 3.81
N LEU A 69 -6.51 4.37 3.66
CA LEU A 69 -7.50 5.23 3.03
C LEU A 69 -8.49 5.83 4.04
N ARG A 70 -8.22 5.75 5.35
CA ARG A 70 -9.20 6.17 6.38
C ARG A 70 -9.61 7.64 6.27
N GLU A 71 -8.66 8.50 5.89
CA GLU A 71 -8.89 9.93 5.72
C GLU A 71 -9.24 10.33 4.27
N ALA A 72 -9.18 9.38 3.34
CA ALA A 72 -9.48 9.65 1.94
C ALA A 72 -10.95 10.07 1.77
N LYS A 73 -11.17 11.23 1.15
CA LYS A 73 -12.50 11.71 0.78
C LYS A 73 -12.83 11.25 -0.64
N GLY A 74 -13.98 10.59 -0.80
CA GLY A 74 -14.50 10.25 -2.12
C GLY A 74 -14.83 11.51 -2.92
N ARG A 75 -14.66 11.44 -4.24
CA ARG A 75 -15.01 12.50 -5.18
C ARG A 75 -15.96 11.91 -6.21
N ASN A 76 -17.17 12.46 -6.34
CA ASN A 76 -18.13 12.02 -7.34
C ASN A 76 -17.86 12.71 -8.69
N ASP A 77 -16.76 12.34 -9.33
CA ASP A 77 -16.31 12.91 -10.61
C ASP A 77 -15.86 11.77 -11.54
N PRO A 78 -16.54 11.51 -12.65
CA PRO A 78 -16.22 10.39 -13.53
C PRO A 78 -14.79 10.43 -14.10
N ALA A 79 -14.28 11.61 -14.45
CA ALA A 79 -12.93 11.75 -15.02
C ALA A 79 -11.85 11.50 -13.96
N PHE A 80 -12.12 11.90 -12.72
CA PHE A 80 -11.29 11.57 -11.58
C PHE A 80 -11.25 10.06 -11.32
N GLU A 81 -12.41 9.42 -11.25
CA GLU A 81 -12.51 7.98 -10.99
C GLU A 81 -11.85 7.14 -12.08
N GLU A 82 -11.99 7.53 -13.34
CA GLU A 82 -11.31 6.86 -14.46
C GLU A 82 -9.78 6.99 -14.36
N THR A 83 -9.29 8.21 -14.16
CA THR A 83 -7.84 8.47 -14.05
C THR A 83 -7.25 7.76 -12.83
N LEU A 84 -7.92 7.86 -11.68
CA LEU A 84 -7.53 7.17 -10.46
C LEU A 84 -7.56 5.65 -10.64
N GLY A 85 -8.55 5.10 -11.34
CA GLY A 85 -8.65 3.65 -11.58
C GLY A 85 -7.44 3.09 -12.31
N ARG A 86 -6.97 3.79 -13.36
CA ARG A 86 -5.78 3.41 -14.12
C ARG A 86 -4.53 3.41 -13.24
N TRP A 87 -4.34 4.48 -12.47
CA TRP A 87 -3.17 4.63 -11.60
C TRP A 87 -3.20 3.72 -10.38
N ARG A 88 -4.38 3.48 -9.79
CA ARG A 88 -4.57 2.57 -8.65
C ARG A 88 -4.09 1.16 -9.02
N LYS A 89 -4.51 0.64 -10.16
CA LYS A 89 -4.01 -0.68 -10.60
C LYS A 89 -2.48 -0.70 -10.73
N GLN A 90 -1.91 0.35 -11.33
CA GLN A 90 -0.45 0.45 -11.51
C GLN A 90 0.31 0.64 -10.20
N SER A 91 -0.24 1.32 -9.20
CA SER A 91 0.41 1.55 -7.91
C SER A 91 0.40 0.30 -7.02
N LEU A 92 -0.64 -0.54 -7.14
CA LEU A 92 -0.83 -1.70 -6.26
C LEU A 92 -0.28 -3.02 -6.81
N LEU A 93 -0.09 -3.14 -8.13
CA LEU A 93 0.39 -4.36 -8.75
C LEU A 93 1.80 -4.75 -8.27
N GLY A 94 1.99 -6.04 -7.97
CA GLY A 94 3.29 -6.63 -7.60
C GLY A 94 3.58 -6.69 -6.10
N PHE A 95 2.67 -6.20 -5.26
CA PHE A 95 2.78 -6.33 -3.80
C PHE A 95 2.02 -7.56 -3.29
N THR A 96 2.63 -8.28 -2.35
CA THR A 96 2.01 -9.44 -1.70
C THR A 96 2.63 -9.65 -0.31
N PRO A 97 1.84 -9.59 0.78
CA PRO A 97 0.40 -9.30 0.80
C PRO A 97 0.08 -7.84 0.46
N LEU A 98 -1.07 -7.61 -0.18
CA LEU A 98 -1.66 -6.29 -0.38
C LEU A 98 -2.81 -6.13 0.62
N VAL A 99 -2.74 -5.09 1.44
CA VAL A 99 -3.71 -4.81 2.51
C VAL A 99 -4.20 -3.37 2.37
N ILE A 100 -5.51 -3.16 2.47
CA ILE A 100 -6.13 -1.83 2.40
C ILE A 100 -6.92 -1.59 3.69
N LEU A 101 -6.56 -0.53 4.40
CA LEU A 101 -7.23 -0.07 5.60
C LEU A 101 -8.20 1.06 5.24
N VAL A 102 -9.46 0.91 5.64
CA VAL A 102 -10.54 1.89 5.42
C VAL A 102 -11.19 2.28 6.74
N LYS A 103 -12.01 3.34 6.72
CA LYS A 103 -12.66 3.85 7.94
C LYS A 103 -13.96 3.14 8.32
N SER A 104 -14.64 2.51 7.35
CA SER A 104 -15.97 1.96 7.56
C SER A 104 -16.26 0.74 6.69
N ALA A 105 -17.21 -0.08 7.13
CA ALA A 105 -17.72 -1.23 6.39
C ALA A 105 -18.25 -0.86 4.98
N LEU A 106 -18.88 0.30 4.84
CA LEU A 106 -19.33 0.77 3.53
C LEU A 106 -18.12 1.05 2.62
N GLY A 107 -17.12 1.77 3.14
CA GLY A 107 -15.86 2.00 2.42
C GLY A 107 -15.17 0.70 2.02
N LYS A 108 -15.22 -0.32 2.90
CA LYS A 108 -14.69 -1.65 2.61
C LYS A 108 -15.38 -2.27 1.40
N MET A 109 -16.71 -2.29 1.35
CA MET A 109 -17.45 -2.82 0.19
C MET A 109 -17.09 -2.11 -1.13
N HIS A 110 -16.95 -0.77 -1.10
CA HIS A 110 -16.56 -0.01 -2.28
C HIS A 110 -15.15 -0.36 -2.75
N VAL A 111 -14.18 -0.39 -1.83
CA VAL A 111 -12.78 -0.74 -2.15
C VAL A 111 -12.66 -2.17 -2.64
N GLU A 112 -13.33 -3.14 -2.01
CA GLU A 112 -13.30 -4.53 -2.47
C GLU A 112 -13.85 -4.66 -3.90
N ARG A 113 -14.88 -3.89 -4.27
CA ARG A 113 -15.38 -3.86 -5.65
C ARG A 113 -14.30 -3.37 -6.62
N HIS A 114 -13.57 -2.31 -6.27
CA HIS A 114 -12.46 -1.82 -7.08
C HIS A 114 -11.36 -2.87 -7.22
N MET A 115 -10.97 -3.54 -6.14
CA MET A 115 -9.93 -4.58 -6.19
C MET A 115 -10.33 -5.75 -7.09
N ARG A 116 -11.58 -6.21 -6.99
CA ARG A 116 -12.13 -7.24 -7.90
C ARG A 116 -12.14 -6.78 -9.35
N ALA A 117 -12.56 -5.54 -9.62
CA ALA A 117 -12.56 -4.98 -10.97
C ALA A 117 -11.13 -4.80 -11.54
N ASP A 118 -10.17 -4.47 -10.69
CA ASP A 118 -8.77 -4.28 -11.08
C ASP A 118 -8.02 -5.62 -11.22
N GLY A 119 -8.58 -6.72 -10.71
CA GLY A 119 -8.00 -8.06 -10.70
C GLY A 119 -6.91 -8.25 -9.64
N LEU A 120 -7.02 -7.52 -8.52
CA LEU A 120 -6.05 -7.51 -7.43
C LEU A 120 -6.57 -8.33 -6.24
N ASP A 121 -5.73 -9.22 -5.72
CA ASP A 121 -5.98 -9.93 -4.48
C ASP A 121 -5.51 -9.06 -3.30
N ALA A 122 -6.48 -8.49 -2.58
CA ALA A 122 -6.22 -7.56 -1.49
C ALA A 122 -7.10 -7.89 -0.29
N MET A 123 -6.51 -7.91 0.89
CA MET A 123 -7.26 -7.89 2.14
C MET A 123 -7.76 -6.47 2.42
N VAL A 124 -9.07 -6.28 2.51
CA VAL A 124 -9.66 -4.98 2.89
C VAL A 124 -10.19 -5.07 4.33
N SER A 125 -9.70 -4.20 5.20
CA SER A 125 -10.07 -4.16 6.61
C SER A 125 -10.46 -2.75 7.04
N ASP A 126 -11.41 -2.65 7.96
CA ASP A 126 -11.72 -1.45 8.74
C ASP A 126 -11.15 -1.50 10.16
N HIS A 127 -10.37 -2.54 10.48
CA HIS A 127 -9.69 -2.74 11.76
C HIS A 127 -8.17 -2.67 11.55
N GLU A 128 -7.53 -1.69 12.19
CA GLU A 128 -6.09 -1.42 12.02
C GLU A 128 -5.21 -2.59 12.51
N GLU A 129 -5.61 -3.27 13.58
CA GLU A 129 -4.85 -4.38 14.14
C GLU A 129 -4.73 -5.55 13.15
N ASP A 130 -5.83 -5.91 12.50
CA ASP A 130 -5.85 -6.96 11.46
C ASP A 130 -4.99 -6.57 10.26
N ALA A 131 -5.12 -5.32 9.82
CA ALA A 131 -4.40 -4.80 8.67
C ALA A 131 -2.88 -4.86 8.89
N ARG A 132 -2.39 -4.38 10.04
CA ARG A 132 -0.96 -4.42 10.38
C ARG A 132 -0.49 -5.82 10.76
N GLY A 133 -1.35 -6.63 11.39
CA GLY A 133 -1.04 -7.99 11.80
C GLY A 133 -0.71 -8.93 10.63
N SER A 134 -1.31 -8.67 9.47
CA SER A 134 -1.09 -9.41 8.22
C SER A 134 0.38 -9.49 7.80
N PHE A 135 1.18 -8.46 8.09
CA PHE A 135 2.60 -8.41 7.71
C PHE A 135 3.53 -9.12 8.70
N ARG A 136 3.08 -9.40 9.93
CA ARG A 136 3.87 -10.13 10.94
C ARG A 136 4.01 -11.61 10.57
N LEU A 137 2.98 -12.20 9.95
CA LEU A 137 2.97 -13.62 9.56
C LEU A 137 3.80 -13.87 8.29
N SER A 138 3.77 -12.93 7.32
CA SER A 138 4.55 -13.04 6.08
C SER A 138 6.07 -12.88 6.28
N GLY A 139 6.50 -12.17 7.33
CA GLY A 139 7.92 -11.99 7.67
C GLY A 139 8.58 -13.25 8.24
N ILE A 140 7.79 -14.14 8.87
CA ILE A 140 8.29 -15.39 9.46
C ILE A 140 8.64 -16.39 8.35
N GLN A 141 7.84 -16.45 7.28
CA GLN A 141 8.00 -17.43 6.21
C GLN A 141 9.22 -17.17 5.31
N ARG A 142 9.66 -15.91 5.18
CA ARG A 142 10.88 -15.57 4.40
C ARG A 142 12.18 -15.94 5.09
N ARG A 143 12.20 -16.01 6.43
CA ARG A 143 13.44 -16.33 7.17
C ARG A 143 13.78 -17.82 7.09
N VAL A 144 12.76 -18.67 7.00
CA VAL A 144 12.93 -20.13 6.93
C VAL A 144 13.48 -20.59 5.58
N VAL A 145 13.22 -19.87 4.49
CA VAL A 145 13.63 -20.32 3.13
C VAL A 145 15.09 -19.97 2.79
N LEU A 146 15.73 -19.05 3.53
CA LEU A 146 17.12 -18.66 3.28
C LEU A 146 18.14 -19.40 4.15
N GLU A 147 17.71 -20.32 5.02
CA GLU A 147 18.61 -21.16 5.83
C GLU A 147 18.78 -22.59 5.26
N ASP A 148 18.14 -22.92 4.14
CA ASP A 148 18.19 -24.26 3.51
C ASP A 148 18.87 -24.31 2.13
N LEU A 149 19.75 -23.34 1.81
CA LEU A 149 20.65 -23.46 0.67
C LEU A 149 22.09 -23.14 1.09
N GLU A 150 22.78 -24.24 1.42
CA GLU A 150 24.23 -24.49 1.50
C GLU A 150 25.07 -23.75 2.56
#